data_AF-A0A5E4LUP5-F1
#
_entry.id   AF-A0A5E4LUP5-F1
#
_cell.length_a   1.000
_cell.length_b   1.000
_cell.length_c   1.000
_cell.angle_alpha   90.00
_cell.angle_beta   90.00
_cell.angle_gamma   90.00
#
_symmetry.space_group_name_H-M   'P 1'
#
loop_
_entity.id
_entity.type
_entity.pdbx_description
1 polymer ?
#
loop_
_entity_poly.entity_id
_entity_poly.type
_entity_poly.pdbx_seq_one_letter_code
_entity_poly.pdbx_strand_id
1 'polypeptide(L)'
;MPDNPEEILRVSSKNRRDQIETYTQLGSMNANPIPDSIKDQKSTLLSDAQALLEKQIILFSKSDLKELESTTAKLCLAMFLLDRTNSINSKVLIVNRSGLHSLFLTLRKQVCEMLGKDYYSKSTDEILSNYIDLEPLLVACSDLCGLPSAPLEDVMRLYKSKLAQKIDEIS
;
A
#
# COMPACT_ATOMS: atom_id res chain seq x y z
N MET A 1 -10.78 -11.32 29.84
CA MET A 1 -10.26 -11.19 28.47
C MET A 1 -11.14 -12.08 27.61
N PRO A 2 -11.66 -11.65 26.44
CA PRO A 2 -12.53 -12.51 25.67
C PRO A 2 -11.70 -13.66 25.08
N ASP A 3 -12.00 -14.88 25.51
CA ASP A 3 -11.31 -16.14 25.15
C ASP A 3 -11.78 -16.74 23.81
N ASN A 4 -12.47 -15.95 22.97
CA ASN A 4 -13.03 -16.43 21.70
C ASN A 4 -12.34 -15.79 20.48
N PRO A 5 -11.61 -16.55 19.65
CA PRO A 5 -10.93 -16.04 18.45
C PRO A 5 -11.89 -15.43 17.41
N GLU A 6 -13.15 -15.88 17.36
CA GLU A 6 -14.16 -15.25 16.48
C GLU A 6 -14.56 -13.85 16.96
N GLU A 7 -14.55 -13.62 18.27
CA GLU A 7 -14.88 -12.33 18.87
C GLU A 7 -13.75 -11.32 18.64
N ILE A 8 -12.49 -11.78 18.72
CA ILE A 8 -11.29 -11.00 18.38
C ILE A 8 -11.32 -10.57 16.91
N LEU A 9 -11.63 -11.48 15.98
CA LEU A 9 -11.74 -11.18 14.55
C LEU A 9 -12.89 -10.20 14.24
N ARG A 10 -14.02 -10.31 14.95
CA ARG A 10 -15.15 -9.38 14.81
C ARG A 10 -14.82 -7.98 15.33
N VAL A 11 -14.15 -7.86 16.49
CA VAL A 11 -13.73 -6.57 17.05
C VAL A 11 -12.65 -5.91 16.16
N SER A 12 -11.67 -6.68 15.68
CA SER A 12 -10.67 -6.20 14.72
C SER A 12 -11.30 -5.70 13.41
N SER A 13 -12.30 -6.42 12.90
CA SER A 13 -13.00 -6.04 11.67
C SER A 13 -13.90 -4.81 11.86
N LYS A 14 -14.52 -4.65 13.04
CA LYS A 14 -15.30 -3.46 13.39
C LYS A 14 -14.41 -2.23 13.53
N ASN A 15 -13.30 -2.35 14.27
CA ASN A 15 -12.33 -1.27 14.42
C ASN A 15 -11.78 -0.80 13.08
N ARG A 16 -11.50 -1.71 12.14
CA ARG A 16 -11.06 -1.36 10.78
C ARG A 16 -12.11 -0.57 10.00
N ARG A 17 -13.40 -0.96 10.06
CA ARG A 17 -14.47 -0.20 9.41
C ARG A 17 -14.61 1.20 9.99
N ASP A 18 -14.60 1.32 11.32
CA ASP A 18 -14.70 2.61 12.01
C ASP A 18 -13.52 3.54 11.62
N GLN A 19 -12.31 2.99 11.46
CA GLN A 19 -11.13 3.71 10.97
C GLN A 19 -11.28 4.15 9.50
N ILE A 20 -11.76 3.28 8.61
CA ILE A 20 -12.03 3.63 7.20
C ILE A 20 -13.05 4.78 7.14
N GLU A 21 -14.14 4.70 7.90
CA GLU A 21 -15.15 5.76 7.97
C GLU A 21 -14.56 7.07 8.48
N THR A 22 -13.74 7.02 9.53
CA THR A 22 -13.04 8.19 10.07
C THR A 22 -12.15 8.85 9.03
N TYR A 23 -11.30 8.08 8.34
CA TYR A 23 -10.44 8.62 7.27
C TYR A 23 -11.27 9.14 6.09
N THR A 24 -12.37 8.47 5.74
CA THR A 24 -13.25 8.92 4.65
C THR A 24 -13.89 10.27 4.97
N GLN A 25 -14.34 10.45 6.21
CA GLN A 25 -14.89 11.73 6.69
C GLN A 25 -13.83 12.83 6.64
N LEU A 26 -12.63 12.58 7.21
CA LEU A 26 -11.52 13.53 7.20
C LEU A 26 -11.10 13.92 5.77
N GLY A 27 -11.06 12.95 4.85
CA GLY A 27 -10.65 13.17 3.47
C GLY A 27 -11.71 13.86 2.62
N SER A 28 -12.97 13.79 3.04
CA SER A 28 -14.11 14.47 2.41
C SER A 28 -14.25 15.94 2.83
N MET A 29 -13.55 16.37 3.88
CA MET A 29 -13.59 17.75 4.34
C MET A 29 -12.99 18.69 3.29
N ASN A 30 -13.81 19.63 2.81
CA ASN A 30 -13.35 20.76 2.00
C ASN A 30 -12.70 21.78 2.94
N ALA A 31 -11.38 21.73 3.08
CA ALA A 31 -10.61 22.93 3.44
C ALA A 31 -9.93 23.47 2.17
N ASN A 32 -9.48 24.74 2.24
CA ASN A 32 -8.89 25.55 1.17
C ASN A 32 -8.10 24.78 0.08
N PRO A 33 -8.10 25.26 -1.18
CA PRO A 33 -7.35 24.63 -2.28
C PRO A 33 -5.89 24.40 -1.91
N ILE A 34 -5.33 23.28 -2.41
CA ILE A 34 -3.95 22.88 -2.12
C ILE A 34 -3.01 24.00 -2.62
N PRO A 35 -2.22 24.65 -1.74
CA PRO A 35 -1.31 25.71 -2.17
C PRO A 35 -0.28 25.17 -3.16
N ASP A 36 0.06 25.98 -4.17
CA ASP A 36 0.93 25.58 -5.28
C ASP A 36 2.32 25.10 -4.83
N SER A 37 2.80 25.53 -3.65
CA SER A 37 4.06 25.09 -3.05
C SER A 37 4.09 23.60 -2.66
N ILE A 38 2.94 22.93 -2.55
CA ILE A 38 2.84 21.51 -2.18
C ILE A 38 2.84 20.60 -3.42
N LYS A 39 2.53 21.15 -4.60
CA LYS A 39 2.57 20.41 -5.88
C LYS A 39 3.98 19.94 -6.26
N ASP A 40 5.01 20.55 -5.67
CA ASP A 40 6.43 20.35 -6.00
C ASP A 40 7.26 19.61 -4.93
N GLN A 41 6.62 18.93 -3.96
CA GLN A 41 7.36 17.94 -3.16
C GLN A 41 7.70 16.71 -4.01
N LYS A 42 8.72 16.86 -4.86
CA LYS A 42 9.30 15.82 -5.69
C LYS A 42 9.61 14.59 -4.84
N SER A 43 8.89 13.55 -5.20
CA SER A 43 8.78 12.23 -4.62
C SER A 43 10.11 11.45 -4.63
N THR A 44 11.06 11.80 -3.77
CA THR A 44 12.26 10.97 -3.52
C THR A 44 11.89 9.65 -2.85
N LEU A 45 11.01 9.68 -1.85
CA LEU A 45 10.70 8.50 -1.02
C LEU A 45 10.06 7.33 -1.80
N LEU A 46 9.06 7.58 -2.66
CA LEU A 46 8.45 6.50 -3.46
C LEU A 46 9.43 5.97 -4.51
N SER A 47 10.29 6.86 -5.06
CA SER A 47 11.31 6.46 -6.03
C SER A 47 12.36 5.56 -5.37
N ASP A 48 12.75 5.85 -4.13
CA ASP A 48 13.67 5.02 -3.36
C ASP A 48 13.06 3.65 -3.04
N ALA A 49 11.80 3.60 -2.60
CA ALA A 49 11.08 2.34 -2.37
C ALA A 49 10.93 1.52 -3.65
N GLN A 50 10.64 2.17 -4.78
CA GLN A 50 10.59 1.56 -6.10
C GLN A 50 11.95 0.97 -6.51
N ALA A 51 13.05 1.72 -6.33
CA ALA A 51 14.38 1.24 -6.62
C ALA A 51 14.80 0.05 -5.74
N LEU A 52 14.35 -0.01 -4.48
CA LEU A 52 14.55 -1.16 -3.61
C LEU A 52 13.78 -2.38 -4.10
N LEU A 53 12.51 -2.21 -4.49
CA LEU A 53 11.71 -3.29 -5.09
C LEU A 53 12.38 -3.86 -6.35
N GLU A 54 12.81 -3.00 -7.27
CA GLU A 54 13.47 -3.43 -8.50
C GLU A 54 14.75 -4.24 -8.24
N LYS A 55 15.57 -3.80 -7.28
CA LYS A 55 16.75 -4.57 -6.85
C LYS A 55 16.38 -5.95 -6.33
N GLN A 56 15.30 -6.07 -5.56
CA GLN A 56 14.87 -7.35 -4.99
C GLN A 56 14.28 -8.29 -6.05
N ILE A 57 13.57 -7.77 -7.04
CA ILE A 57 13.10 -8.57 -8.19
C ILE A 57 14.31 -9.15 -8.95
N ILE A 58 15.37 -8.36 -9.17
CA ILE A 58 16.61 -8.83 -9.84
C ILE A 58 17.34 -9.90 -9.01
N LEU A 59 17.36 -9.78 -7.68
CA LEU A 59 17.96 -10.80 -6.81
C LEU A 59 17.13 -12.09 -6.83
N PHE A 60 15.80 -11.94 -6.80
CA PHE A 60 14.87 -13.05 -6.86
C PHE A 60 14.95 -13.82 -8.19
N SER A 61 15.07 -13.13 -9.33
CA SER A 61 15.18 -13.77 -10.65
C SER A 61 16.43 -14.64 -10.83
N LYS A 62 17.46 -14.43 -10.01
CA LYS A 62 18.73 -15.15 -10.05
C LYS A 62 18.85 -16.28 -9.03
N SER A 63 17.81 -16.53 -8.22
CA SER A 63 17.89 -17.43 -7.07
C SER A 63 17.18 -18.77 -7.34
N ASP A 64 17.85 -19.88 -7.01
CA ASP A 64 17.28 -21.25 -6.99
C ASP A 64 16.52 -21.49 -5.67
N LEU A 65 15.23 -21.18 -5.58
CA LEU A 65 14.58 -20.95 -4.27
C LEU A 65 13.78 -22.12 -3.69
N LYS A 66 14.15 -22.49 -2.45
CA LYS A 66 13.35 -23.24 -1.46
C LYS A 66 12.26 -22.41 -0.76
N GLU A 67 12.27 -21.08 -0.89
CA GLU A 67 11.32 -20.15 -0.24
C GLU A 67 10.58 -19.24 -1.25
N LEU A 68 10.15 -19.84 -2.36
CA LEU A 68 9.56 -19.13 -3.48
C LEU A 68 8.26 -18.39 -3.09
N GLU A 69 7.38 -19.03 -2.33
CA GLU A 69 6.04 -18.50 -2.05
C GLU A 69 6.04 -17.26 -1.15
N SER A 70 6.81 -17.29 -0.05
CA SER A 70 6.91 -16.16 0.88
C SER A 70 7.53 -14.93 0.21
N THR A 71 8.62 -15.12 -0.53
CA THR A 71 9.29 -14.04 -1.25
C THR A 71 8.39 -13.47 -2.35
N THR A 72 7.70 -14.33 -3.10
CA THR A 72 6.71 -13.92 -4.10
C THR A 72 5.60 -13.08 -3.47
N ALA A 73 5.06 -13.50 -2.32
CA ALA A 73 4.01 -12.75 -1.62
C ALA A 73 4.50 -11.35 -1.19
N LYS A 74 5.71 -11.25 -0.62
CA LYS A 74 6.32 -9.98 -0.24
C LYS A 74 6.51 -9.03 -1.42
N LEU A 75 7.02 -9.55 -2.54
CA LEU A 75 7.20 -8.78 -3.78
C LEU A 75 5.87 -8.32 -4.37
N CYS A 76 4.87 -9.21 -4.42
CA CYS A 76 3.53 -8.87 -4.90
C CYS A 76 2.87 -7.77 -4.06
N LEU A 77 2.98 -7.86 -2.71
CA LEU A 77 2.44 -6.85 -1.81
C LEU A 77 3.14 -5.50 -2.01
N ALA A 78 4.48 -5.48 -2.11
CA ALA A 78 5.23 -4.26 -2.37
C ALA A 78 4.85 -3.62 -3.71
N MET A 79 4.75 -4.41 -4.78
CA MET A 79 4.27 -3.95 -6.08
C MET A 79 2.87 -3.35 -5.99
N PHE A 80 1.95 -4.02 -5.28
CA PHE A 80 0.58 -3.55 -5.09
C PHE A 80 0.53 -2.21 -4.36
N LEU A 81 1.24 -2.09 -3.22
CA LEU A 81 1.24 -0.87 -2.42
C LEU A 81 1.81 0.33 -3.20
N LEU A 82 2.89 0.13 -3.96
CA LEU A 82 3.50 1.18 -4.78
C LEU A 82 2.58 1.59 -5.95
N ASP A 83 2.08 0.63 -6.72
CA ASP A 83 1.14 0.90 -7.84
C ASP A 83 -0.11 1.64 -7.34
N ARG A 84 -0.67 1.21 -6.21
CA ARG A 84 -1.87 1.82 -5.64
C ARG A 84 -1.58 3.23 -5.15
N THR A 85 -0.47 3.44 -4.44
CA THR A 85 -0.07 4.78 -3.95
C THR A 85 0.20 5.75 -5.10
N ASN A 86 0.86 5.29 -6.17
CA ASN A 86 1.08 6.09 -7.38
C ASN A 86 -0.25 6.43 -8.09
N SER A 87 -1.17 5.48 -8.16
CA SER A 87 -2.52 5.71 -8.70
C SER A 87 -3.29 6.75 -7.89
N ILE A 88 -3.22 6.68 -6.55
CA ILE A 88 -3.82 7.68 -5.65
C ILE A 88 -3.16 9.04 -5.89
N ASN A 89 -1.83 9.13 -5.91
CA ASN A 89 -1.10 10.39 -6.15
C ASN A 89 -1.60 11.12 -7.42
N SER A 90 -1.76 10.37 -8.52
CA SER A 90 -2.23 10.92 -9.79
C SER A 90 -3.66 11.50 -9.72
N LYS A 91 -4.50 10.96 -8.84
CA LYS A 91 -5.91 11.35 -8.69
C LYS A 91 -6.13 12.39 -7.60
N VAL A 92 -5.35 12.39 -6.52
CA VAL A 92 -5.46 13.35 -5.40
C VAL A 92 -5.33 14.79 -5.92
N LEU A 93 -4.40 15.03 -6.84
CA LEU A 93 -4.20 16.34 -7.46
C LEU A 93 -5.39 16.78 -8.30
N ILE A 94 -6.13 15.83 -8.88
CA ILE A 94 -7.33 16.09 -9.71
C ILE A 94 -8.54 16.36 -8.83
N VAL A 95 -8.73 15.56 -7.77
CA VAL A 95 -9.88 15.69 -6.85
C VAL A 95 -9.83 16.99 -6.04
N ASN A 96 -8.63 17.56 -5.85
CA ASN A 96 -8.39 18.88 -5.26
C ASN A 96 -9.10 19.11 -3.90
N ARG A 97 -9.09 18.08 -3.05
CA ARG A 97 -9.55 18.16 -1.66
C ARG A 97 -8.34 18.17 -0.74
N SER A 98 -8.19 19.22 0.07
CA SER A 98 -7.07 19.34 1.01
C SER A 98 -7.05 18.23 2.07
N GLY A 99 -8.20 17.83 2.60
CA GLY A 99 -8.31 16.70 3.53
C GLY A 99 -7.77 15.41 2.92
N LEU A 100 -8.19 15.08 1.69
CA LEU A 100 -7.67 13.93 0.93
C LEU A 100 -6.16 14.05 0.67
N HIS A 101 -5.66 15.26 0.38
CA HIS A 101 -4.24 15.47 0.19
C HIS A 101 -3.43 15.17 1.46
N SER A 102 -3.88 15.66 2.63
CA SER A 102 -3.25 15.35 3.91
C SER A 102 -3.25 13.86 4.21
N LEU A 103 -4.36 13.15 3.95
CA LEU A 103 -4.42 11.69 4.09
C LEU A 103 -3.46 10.98 3.15
N PHE A 104 -3.37 11.43 1.90
CA PHE A 104 -2.42 10.89 0.93
C PHE A 104 -0.97 11.08 1.37
N LEU A 105 -0.60 12.24 1.91
CA LEU A 105 0.77 12.46 2.42
C LEU A 105 1.10 11.50 3.57
N THR A 106 0.15 11.25 4.46
CA THR A 106 0.28 10.23 5.52
C THR A 106 0.41 8.83 4.96
N LEU A 107 -0.46 8.46 3.99
CA LEU A 107 -0.42 7.16 3.32
C LEU A 107 0.93 6.93 2.65
N ARG A 108 1.37 7.90 1.85
CA ARG A 108 2.67 7.86 1.16
C ARG A 108 3.81 7.64 2.14
N LYS A 109 3.80 8.35 3.26
CA LYS A 109 4.83 8.19 4.30
C LYS A 109 4.82 6.77 4.87
N GLN A 110 3.66 6.27 5.29
CA GLN A 110 3.56 4.93 5.88
C GLN A 110 3.93 3.81 4.90
N VAL A 111 3.53 3.92 3.62
CA VAL A 111 3.94 2.97 2.57
C VAL A 111 5.46 2.96 2.42
N CYS A 112 6.10 4.12 2.35
CA CYS A 112 7.56 4.20 2.23
C CYS A 112 8.29 3.67 3.48
N GLU A 113 7.75 3.91 4.67
CA GLU A 113 8.29 3.36 5.93
C GLU A 113 8.14 1.84 5.99
N MET A 114 6.98 1.32 5.59
CA MET A 114 6.74 -0.13 5.50
C MET A 114 7.69 -0.80 4.50
N LEU A 115 7.87 -0.20 3.32
CA LEU A 115 8.72 -0.68 2.22
C LEU A 115 10.20 -0.22 2.34
N GLY A 116 10.64 0.10 3.56
CA GLY A 116 12.01 0.47 3.85
C GLY A 116 13.02 -0.64 3.55
N LYS A 117 14.31 -0.35 3.81
CA LYS A 117 15.43 -1.26 3.52
C LYS A 117 15.31 -2.63 4.20
N ASP A 118 14.62 -2.69 5.33
CA ASP A 118 14.42 -3.87 6.17
C ASP A 118 13.18 -4.69 5.80
N TYR A 119 12.31 -4.20 4.90
CA TYR A 119 11.05 -4.86 4.54
C TYR A 119 11.22 -6.33 4.15
N TYR A 120 12.19 -6.62 3.28
CA TYR A 120 12.38 -7.97 2.74
C TYR A 120 12.93 -8.95 3.79
N SER A 121 13.59 -8.45 4.84
CA SER A 121 14.07 -9.24 5.98
C SER A 121 13.02 -9.45 7.08
N LYS A 122 11.89 -8.73 7.07
CA LYS A 122 10.83 -8.90 8.07
C LYS A 122 10.15 -10.26 7.95
N SER A 123 9.68 -10.78 9.08
CA SER A 123 8.79 -11.94 9.12
C SER A 123 7.42 -11.62 8.51
N THR A 124 6.67 -12.66 8.13
CA THR A 124 5.31 -12.51 7.62
C THR A 124 4.41 -11.79 8.63
N ASP A 125 4.52 -12.13 9.93
CA ASP A 125 3.69 -11.55 10.98
C ASP A 125 3.95 -10.05 11.16
N GLU A 126 5.21 -9.61 11.09
CA GLU A 126 5.56 -8.19 11.13
C GLU A 126 5.00 -7.44 9.92
N ILE A 127 5.07 -8.04 8.72
CA ILE A 127 4.51 -7.44 7.50
C ILE A 127 2.99 -7.33 7.60
N LEU A 128 2.32 -8.38 8.09
CA LEU A 128 0.87 -8.39 8.27
C LEU A 128 0.42 -7.37 9.31
N SER A 129 1.13 -7.24 10.43
CA SER A 129 0.85 -6.22 11.46
C SER A 129 0.93 -4.82 10.85
N ASN A 130 2.02 -4.50 10.15
CA ASN A 130 2.20 -3.21 9.49
C ASN A 130 1.11 -2.94 8.43
N TYR A 131 0.71 -3.98 7.69
CA TYR A 131 -0.33 -3.87 6.69
C TYR A 131 -1.71 -3.60 7.31
N ILE A 132 -2.06 -4.25 8.43
CA ILE A 132 -3.35 -4.07 9.10
C ILE A 132 -3.53 -2.62 9.57
N ASP A 133 -2.46 -1.97 10.04
CA ASP A 133 -2.50 -0.57 10.45
C ASP A 133 -2.60 0.39 9.25
N LEU A 134 -2.02 0.00 8.11
CA LEU A 134 -2.00 0.77 6.86
C LEU A 134 -3.29 0.65 6.04
N GLU A 135 -3.91 -0.53 6.04
CA GLU A 135 -5.04 -0.91 5.19
C GLU A 135 -6.21 0.09 5.25
N PRO A 136 -6.69 0.52 6.44
CA PRO A 136 -7.80 1.46 6.54
C PRO A 136 -7.55 2.78 5.79
N LEU A 137 -6.33 3.31 5.90
CA LEU A 137 -5.93 4.55 5.23
C LEU A 137 -5.81 4.37 3.72
N LEU A 138 -5.26 3.23 3.28
CA LEU A 138 -5.16 2.88 1.86
C LEU A 138 -6.54 2.75 1.21
N VAL A 139 -7.48 2.08 1.90
CA VAL A 139 -8.86 1.91 1.44
C VAL A 139 -9.57 3.26 1.35
N ALA A 140 -9.55 4.06 2.42
CA ALA A 140 -10.20 5.37 2.42
C ALA A 140 -9.66 6.31 1.32
N CYS A 141 -8.34 6.36 1.13
CA CYS A 141 -7.75 7.13 0.03
C CYS A 141 -8.15 6.59 -1.35
N SER A 142 -8.23 5.26 -1.50
CA SER A 142 -8.64 4.63 -2.76
C SER A 142 -10.09 4.97 -3.10
N ASP A 143 -10.99 4.88 -2.13
CA ASP A 143 -12.42 5.17 -2.30
C ASP A 143 -12.66 6.65 -2.63
N LEU A 144 -12.00 7.55 -1.91
CA LEU A 144 -12.06 9.00 -2.18
C LEU A 144 -11.49 9.38 -3.55
N CYS A 145 -10.57 8.59 -4.09
CA CYS A 145 -10.05 8.72 -5.44
C CYS A 145 -10.86 7.94 -6.49
N GLY A 146 -11.94 7.25 -6.11
CA GLY A 146 -12.72 6.41 -7.01
C GLY A 146 -11.87 5.34 -7.70
N LEU A 147 -10.93 4.75 -6.97
CA LEU A 147 -10.15 3.61 -7.44
C LEU A 147 -10.90 2.31 -7.12
N PRO A 148 -11.03 1.39 -8.09
CA PRO A 148 -11.74 0.15 -7.85
C PRO A 148 -11.02 -0.68 -6.79
N SER A 149 -11.80 -1.15 -5.83
CA SER A 149 -11.43 -2.23 -4.91
C SER A 149 -11.83 -3.55 -5.59
N ALA A 150 -10.84 -4.38 -5.86
CA ALA A 150 -11.05 -5.72 -6.42
C ALA A 150 -10.93 -6.75 -5.30
N PRO A 151 -11.56 -7.93 -5.42
CA PRO A 151 -11.35 -9.03 -4.50
C PRO A 151 -9.86 -9.35 -4.35
N LEU A 152 -9.43 -9.69 -3.13
CA LEU A 152 -8.02 -9.95 -2.83
C LEU A 152 -7.41 -11.02 -3.76
N GLU A 153 -8.19 -12.05 -4.11
CA GLU A 153 -7.76 -13.12 -5.02
C GLU A 153 -7.40 -12.59 -6.42
N ASP A 154 -8.19 -11.67 -6.95
CA ASP A 154 -7.94 -11.08 -8.27
C ASP A 154 -6.74 -10.13 -8.24
N VAL A 155 -6.59 -9.37 -7.15
CA VAL A 155 -5.39 -8.56 -6.90
C VAL A 155 -4.17 -9.46 -6.86
N MET A 156 -4.21 -10.54 -6.09
CA MET A 156 -3.09 -11.47 -5.98
C MET A 156 -2.74 -12.13 -7.31
N ARG A 157 -3.73 -12.56 -8.09
CA ARG A 157 -3.53 -13.13 -9.43
C ARG A 157 -2.84 -12.13 -10.36
N LEU A 158 -3.31 -10.88 -10.36
CA LEU A 158 -2.74 -9.80 -11.17
C LEU A 158 -1.27 -9.55 -10.82
N TYR A 159 -0.94 -9.42 -9.54
CA TYR A 159 0.42 -9.06 -9.13
C TYR A 159 1.41 -10.23 -9.26
N LYS A 160 0.96 -11.48 -9.07
CA LYS A 160 1.77 -12.66 -9.42
C LYS A 160 2.11 -12.68 -10.92
N SER A 161 1.12 -12.41 -11.77
CA SER A 161 1.34 -12.35 -13.23
C SER A 161 2.28 -11.19 -13.62
N LYS A 162 2.12 -10.00 -13.04
CA LYS A 162 3.02 -8.87 -13.27
C LYS A 162 4.45 -9.17 -12.80
N LEU A 163 4.60 -9.85 -11.67
CA LEU A 163 5.92 -10.24 -11.16
C LEU A 163 6.60 -11.22 -12.11
N ALA A 164 5.89 -12.24 -12.58
CA ALA A 164 6.41 -13.20 -13.57
C ALA A 164 6.87 -12.47 -14.84
N GLN A 165 6.04 -11.59 -15.40
CA GLN A 165 6.41 -10.77 -16.56
C GLN A 165 7.69 -9.94 -16.31
N LYS A 166 7.81 -9.30 -15.15
CA LYS A 166 9.01 -8.54 -14.79
C LYS A 166 10.26 -9.43 -14.70
N ILE A 167 10.13 -10.65 -14.21
CA ILE A 167 11.24 -11.61 -14.14
C ILE A 167 11.65 -12.05 -15.55
N ASP A 168 10.67 -12.33 -16.41
CA ASP A 168 10.90 -12.69 -17.82
C ASP A 168 11.60 -11.55 -18.58
N GLU A 169 11.25 -10.29 -18.31
CA GLU A 169 11.90 -9.10 -18.91
C GLU A 169 13.37 -8.91 -18.48
N ILE A 170 13.77 -9.47 -17.33
CA ILE A 170 15.13 -9.36 -16.79
C ILE A 170 16.02 -10.51 -17.26
N SER A 171 15.42 -11.65 -17.60
CA SER A 171 16.10 -12.91 -17.94
C SER A 171 16.57 -12.94 -19.40
#